data_AF-A0A021VXZ1-F1
#
_entry.id   AF-A0A021VXZ1-F1
#
_cell.length_a   1.000
_cell.length_b   1.000
_cell.length_c   1.000
_cell.angle_alpha   90.00
_cell.angle_beta   90.00
_cell.angle_gamma   90.00
#
_symmetry.space_group_name_H-M   'P 1'
#
loop_
_entity.id
_entity.type
_entity.pdbx_description
1 polymer ?
#
loop_
_entity_poly.entity_id
_entity_poly.type
_entity_poly.pdbx_seq_one_letter_code
_entity_poly.pdbx_strand_id
1 'polypeptide(L)'
;MQTETTWYVYRVTDTRIVDPTAVEVVAPVPGEPGATPTRAMITFTTCHPEFSLKQRFIVHGELDYWMPVSEGTPAEILGGA
;
A
#
# COMPACT_ATOMS: atom_id res chain seq x y z
N MET A 1 2.72 -8.55 -2.59
CA MET A 1 3.58 -8.82 -1.41
C MET A 1 3.64 -10.31 -1.18
N GLN A 2 4.81 -10.88 -0.91
CA GLN A 2 4.98 -12.31 -0.65
C GLN A 2 5.45 -12.53 0.79
N THR A 3 4.84 -13.48 1.50
CA THR A 3 5.37 -14.08 2.72
C THR A 3 5.80 -15.52 2.44
N GLU A 4 6.30 -16.23 3.44
CA GLU A 4 6.69 -17.64 3.30
C GLU A 4 5.56 -18.51 2.70
N THR A 5 4.31 -18.25 3.07
CA THR A 5 3.17 -19.10 2.73
C THR A 5 2.09 -18.43 1.88
N THR A 6 2.08 -17.10 1.77
CA THR A 6 0.96 -16.38 1.16
C THR A 6 1.43 -15.23 0.25
N TRP A 7 0.80 -15.13 -0.91
CA TRP A 7 0.79 -13.94 -1.75
C TRP A 7 -0.39 -13.04 -1.39
N TYR A 8 -0.14 -11.75 -1.30
CA TYR A 8 -1.15 -10.70 -1.16
C TYR A 8 -1.05 -9.74 -2.33
N VAL A 9 -2.16 -9.59 -3.07
CA VAL A 9 -2.25 -8.70 -4.23
C VAL A 9 -3.08 -7.50 -3.84
N TYR A 10 -2.49 -6.32 -3.96
CA TYR A 10 -3.12 -5.04 -3.65
C TYR A 10 -3.27 -4.23 -4.94
N ARG A 11 -4.38 -3.51 -5.10
CA ARG A 11 -4.59 -2.55 -6.18
C ARG A 11 -4.46 -1.12 -5.65
N VAL A 12 -3.74 -0.27 -6.37
CA VAL A 12 -3.60 1.14 -6.03
C VAL A 12 -4.96 1.83 -6.10
N THR A 13 -5.29 2.58 -5.05
CA THR A 13 -6.55 3.32 -4.93
C THR A 13 -6.34 4.83 -4.87
N ASP A 14 -5.23 5.30 -4.30
CA ASP A 14 -4.95 6.73 -4.15
C ASP A 14 -3.45 7.05 -4.11
N THR A 15 -3.09 8.28 -4.47
CA THR A 15 -1.74 8.83 -4.32
C THR A 15 -1.78 10.28 -3.87
N ARG A 16 -0.86 10.70 -3.00
CA ARG A 16 -0.80 12.09 -2.50
C ARG A 16 0.60 12.52 -2.10
N ILE A 17 0.85 13.83 -2.16
CA ILE A 17 2.06 14.46 -1.60
C ILE A 17 1.66 15.16 -0.29
N VAL A 18 2.36 14.87 0.80
CA VAL A 18 2.04 15.38 2.15
C VAL A 18 3.28 15.93 2.86
N ASP A 19 3.05 16.69 3.92
CA ASP A 19 4.13 17.10 4.82
C ASP A 19 4.68 15.89 5.62
N PRO A 20 5.97 15.91 6.04
CA PRO A 20 6.56 14.79 6.78
C PRO A 20 5.88 14.47 8.12
N THR A 21 5.09 15.40 8.65
CA THR A 21 4.35 15.25 9.92
C THR A 21 2.96 14.62 9.75
N ALA A 22 2.53 14.35 8.51
CA ALA A 22 1.22 13.77 8.19
C ALA A 22 1.15 12.28 8.55
N VAL A 23 1.11 11.95 9.85
CA VAL A 23 1.09 10.57 10.36
C VAL A 23 -0.25 9.86 10.11
N GLU A 24 -1.32 10.60 9.85
CA GLU A 24 -2.65 10.07 9.55
C GLU A 24 -2.68 9.23 8.27
N VAL A 25 -1.69 9.40 7.38
CA VAL A 25 -1.62 8.64 6.11
C VAL A 25 -1.30 7.16 6.32
N VAL A 26 -0.80 6.78 7.50
CA VAL A 26 -0.54 5.38 7.90
C VAL A 26 -1.51 4.87 8.97
N ALA A 27 -2.59 5.61 9.25
CA ALA A 27 -3.65 5.15 10.14
C ALA A 27 -4.35 3.88 9.58
N PRO A 28 -5.03 3.08 10.43
CA PRO A 28 -5.76 1.87 9.98
C PRO A 28 -6.77 2.15 8.86
N VAL A 29 -7.43 3.32 8.90
CA VAL A 29 -8.16 3.91 7.78
C VAL A 29 -7.36 5.14 7.33
N PRO A 30 -6.67 5.11 6.18
CA PRO A 30 -5.78 6.20 5.79
C PRO A 30 -6.47 7.56 5.71
N GLY A 31 -5.95 8.55 6.44
CA GLY A 31 -6.52 9.90 6.51
C GLY A 31 -7.66 10.08 7.52
N GLU A 32 -8.12 9.01 8.18
CA GLU A 32 -9.23 9.06 9.16
C GLU A 32 -8.81 8.43 10.51
N PRO A 33 -7.99 9.13 11.32
CA PRO A 33 -7.59 8.63 12.64
C PRO A 33 -8.80 8.33 13.53
N GLY A 34 -8.84 7.13 14.10
CA GLY A 34 -9.92 6.68 14.98
C GLY A 34 -11.12 6.05 14.29
N ALA A 35 -11.18 6.07 12.96
CA ALA A 35 -12.19 5.32 12.22
C ALA A 35 -11.97 3.80 12.35
N THR A 36 -13.07 3.04 12.31
CA THR A 36 -13.00 1.56 12.38
C THR A 36 -12.61 1.00 11.01
N PRO A 37 -11.52 0.22 10.90
CA PRO A 37 -11.08 -0.33 9.63
C PRO A 37 -12.01 -1.43 9.13
N THR A 38 -12.45 -1.33 7.88
CA THR A 38 -13.28 -2.35 7.20
C THR A 38 -12.61 -2.98 5.99
N ARG A 39 -11.45 -2.44 5.57
CA ARG A 39 -10.69 -2.85 4.39
C ARG A 39 -9.24 -3.13 4.79
N ALA A 40 -8.59 -4.07 4.10
CA ALA A 40 -7.16 -4.30 4.26
C ALA A 40 -6.41 -3.38 3.31
N MET A 41 -5.59 -2.49 3.86
CA MET A 41 -4.86 -1.46 3.11
C MET A 41 -3.35 -1.69 3.17
N ILE A 42 -2.64 -1.28 2.13
CA ILE A 42 -1.18 -1.13 2.11
C ILE A 42 -0.82 0.34 1.85
N THR A 43 0.21 0.83 2.53
CA THR A 43 0.71 2.21 2.37
C THR A 43 2.19 2.18 2.03
N PHE A 44 2.58 2.82 0.92
CA PHE A 44 3.97 3.10 0.61
C PHE A 44 4.27 4.57 0.86
N THR A 45 5.36 4.84 1.58
CA THR A 45 5.80 6.19 1.93
C THR A 45 7.25 6.37 1.49
N THR A 46 7.51 7.42 0.71
CA THR A 46 8.87 7.81 0.32
C THR A 46 9.05 9.32 0.36
N CYS A 47 10.28 9.80 0.19
CA CYS A 47 10.58 11.22 0.17
C CYS A 47 10.15 11.87 -1.16
N HIS A 48 9.84 13.17 -1.10
CA HIS A 48 9.46 13.96 -2.27
C HIS A 48 9.92 15.42 -2.12
N PRO A 49 10.30 16.11 -3.21
CA PRO A 49 10.62 15.56 -4.53
C PRO A 49 11.91 14.71 -4.51
N GLU A 50 12.32 14.20 -5.66
CA GLU A 50 13.58 13.47 -5.83
C GLU A 50 14.75 14.26 -5.23
N PHE A 51 15.65 13.57 -4.53
CA PHE A 51 16.80 14.15 -3.80
C PHE A 51 16.42 15.17 -2.70
N SER A 52 15.19 15.15 -2.20
CA SER A 52 14.73 16.04 -1.14
C SER A 52 14.00 15.30 -0.04
N LEU A 53 14.02 15.85 1.18
CA LEU A 53 13.26 15.35 2.34
C LEU A 53 12.07 16.25 2.71
N LYS A 54 11.77 17.26 1.89
CA LYS A 54 10.79 18.32 2.18
C LYS A 54 9.38 17.78 2.39
N GLN A 55 8.97 16.81 1.59
CA GLN A 55 7.63 16.23 1.59
C GLN A 55 7.71 14.71 1.51
N ARG A 56 6.55 14.05 1.52
CA ARG A 56 6.41 12.61 1.31
C ARG A 56 5.46 12.32 0.17
N PHE A 57 5.83 11.37 -0.69
CA PHE A 57 4.93 10.80 -1.66
C PHE A 57 4.34 9.51 -1.09
N ILE A 58 3.02 9.46 -1.02
CA ILE A 58 2.24 8.38 -0.43
C ILE A 58 1.46 7.68 -1.54
N VAL A 59 1.48 6.35 -1.51
CA VAL A 59 0.62 5.50 -2.35
C VAL A 59 -0.18 4.59 -1.43
N HIS A 60 -1.49 4.58 -1.61
CA HIS A 60 -2.41 3.65 -0.94
C HIS A 60 -2.88 2.59 -1.91
N GLY A 61 -2.98 1.36 -1.42
CA GLY A 61 -3.63 0.27 -2.13
C GLY A 61 -4.57 -0.51 -1.20
N GLU A 62 -5.62 -1.07 -1.77
CA GLU A 62 -6.57 -1.96 -1.10
C GLU A 62 -6.29 -3.41 -1.52
N LEU A 63 -6.40 -4.35 -0.59
CA LEU A 63 -6.23 -5.78 -0.88
C LEU A 63 -7.31 -6.22 -1.87
N ASP A 64 -6.89 -6.73 -3.02
CA ASP A 64 -7.76 -7.31 -4.03
C ASP A 64 -8.05 -8.78 -3.69
N TYR A 65 -6.98 -9.56 -3.54
CA TYR A 65 -7.07 -10.96 -3.12
C TYR A 65 -5.75 -11.47 -2.52
N TRP A 66 -5.80 -12.67 -1.95
CA TRP A 66 -4.64 -13.42 -1.48
C TRP A 66 -4.66 -14.84 -2.04
N MET A 67 -3.48 -15.46 -2.19
CA MET A 67 -3.36 -16.86 -2.60
C MET A 67 -2.21 -17.56 -1.88
N PRO A 68 -2.34 -18.84 -1.48
CA PRO A 68 -1.21 -19.61 -0.96
C PRO A 68 -0.07 -19.73 -1.98
N VAL A 69 1.18 -19.65 -1.51
CA VAL A 69 2.36 -19.85 -2.37
C VAL A 69 2.38 -21.24 -3.00
N SER A 70 1.78 -22.24 -2.34
CA SER A 70 1.62 -23.60 -2.87
C SER A 70 0.70 -23.68 -4.09
N GLU A 71 -0.15 -22.68 -4.34
CA GLU A 71 -1.06 -22.64 -5.48
C GLU A 71 -0.43 -21.97 -6.72
N GLY A 72 0.80 -21.43 -6.59
CA GLY A 72 1.59 -20.89 -7.69
C GLY A 72 1.97 -19.43 -7.49
N THR A 73 2.05 -18.70 -8.60
CA THR A 73 2.48 -17.29 -8.66
C THR A 73 1.32 -16.44 -9.20
N PRO A 74 1.00 -15.29 -8.57
CA PRO A 74 -0.01 -14.36 -9.08
C PRO A 74 0.24 -13.94 -10.54
N ALA A 75 -0.83 -13.73 -11.31
CA ALA A 75 -0.74 -13.39 -12.73
C ALA A 75 0.01 -12.07 -12.98
N GLU A 76 -0.10 -11.13 -12.05
CA GLU A 76 0.53 -9.81 -12.08
C GLU A 76 2.07 -9.88 -12.02
N ILE A 77 2.63 -11.00 -11.53
CA ILE A 77 4.09 -11.22 -11.47
C ILE A 77 4.60 -11.93 -12.74
N LEU A 78 3.75 -12.72 -13.41
CA LEU A 78 4.11 -13.49 -14.61
C LEU A 78 4.14 -12.64 -15.90
N GLY A 79 4.06 -11.31 -15.78
CA GLY A 79 4.02 -10.37 -16.91
C GLY A 79 2.61 -10.01 -17.38
N GLY A 80 1.58 -10.23 -16.56
CA GLY A 80 0.20 -9.81 -16.86
C GLY A 80 0.04 -8.28 -16.81
N ALA A 81 -0.24 -7.70 -17.97
CA ALA A 81 -0.68 -6.31 -18.16
C ALA A 81 -2.04 -6.02 -17.52
#